data_AF-A0A8J6VVX0-F1
#
_entry.id   AF-A0A8J6VVX0-F1
#
_cell.length_a   1.000
_cell.length_b   1.000
_cell.length_c   1.000
_cell.angle_alpha   90.00
_cell.angle_beta   90.00
_cell.angle_gamma   90.00
#
_symmetry.space_group_name_H-M   'P 1'
#
loop_
_entity.id
_entity.type
_entity.pdbx_description
1 polymer ?
#
loop_
_entity_poly.entity_id
_entity_poly.type
_entity_poly.pdbx_seq_one_letter_code
_entity_poly.pdbx_strand_id
1 'polypeptide(L)'
;MEDQHPNSPNSELTAGLNKLVEAVVKSAIAAHKSQNLEDALAIRDELQRLPRTWMTEVINGVMLELVRIDPILCRWFVLDVFLYDADPEGKADVAERINLMLADLKAKDS
;
A
#
# COMPACT_ATOMS: atom_id res chain seq x y z
N MET A 1 -24.59 -35.08 0.20
CA MET A 1 -23.54 -34.95 1.23
C MET A 1 -22.24 -35.10 0.46
N GLU A 2 -21.79 -34.02 -0.16
CA GLU A 2 -20.84 -33.04 0.41
C GLU A 2 -19.49 -33.69 0.71
N ASP A 3 -18.56 -33.56 -0.24
CA ASP A 3 -17.12 -33.58 0.03
C ASP A 3 -16.56 -32.31 -0.63
N GLN A 4 -16.56 -31.24 0.15
CA GLN A 4 -15.94 -29.96 -0.21
C GLN A 4 -14.42 -30.16 -0.25
N HIS A 5 -13.82 -29.87 -1.41
CA HIS A 5 -12.38 -29.93 -1.61
C HIS A 5 -11.64 -28.85 -0.79
N PRO A 6 -10.40 -29.13 -0.34
CA PRO A 6 -9.70 -28.40 0.72
C PRO A 6 -9.18 -27.02 0.28
N ASN A 7 -9.16 -26.08 1.23
CA ASN A 7 -8.51 -24.77 1.10
C ASN A 7 -7.08 -24.93 0.55
N SER A 8 -6.81 -24.31 -0.61
CA SER A 8 -5.46 -24.25 -1.18
C SER A 8 -4.56 -23.37 -0.29
N PRO A 9 -3.32 -23.78 0.03
CA PRO A 9 -2.39 -22.96 0.84
C PRO A 9 -2.09 -21.57 0.23
N ASN A 10 -2.32 -21.39 -1.07
CA ASN A 10 -2.23 -20.09 -1.75
C ASN A 10 -3.36 -19.12 -1.38
N SER A 11 -4.56 -19.62 -1.04
CA SER A 11 -5.70 -18.74 -0.69
C SER A 11 -5.51 -18.10 0.68
N GLU A 12 -4.94 -18.84 1.64
CA GLU A 12 -4.65 -18.34 2.98
C GLU A 12 -3.53 -17.28 2.97
N LEU A 13 -2.48 -17.49 2.18
CA LEU A 13 -1.41 -16.51 2.00
C LEU A 13 -1.93 -15.21 1.34
N THR A 14 -2.77 -15.34 0.31
CA THR A 14 -3.39 -14.20 -0.38
C THR A 14 -4.31 -13.43 0.56
N ALA A 15 -5.12 -14.14 1.36
CA ALA A 15 -5.98 -13.53 2.37
C ALA A 15 -5.17 -12.82 3.46
N GLY A 16 -4.04 -13.39 3.87
CA GLY A 16 -3.11 -12.75 4.83
C GLY A 16 -2.52 -11.46 4.28
N LEU A 17 -2.11 -11.45 3.01
CA LEU A 17 -1.56 -10.26 2.35
C LEU A 17 -2.62 -9.16 2.19
N ASN A 18 -3.85 -9.52 1.80
CA ASN A 18 -4.95 -8.57 1.72
C ASN A 18 -5.28 -7.92 3.08
N LYS A 19 -5.29 -8.72 4.16
CA LYS A 19 -5.48 -8.19 5.52
C LYS A 19 -4.36 -7.24 5.93
N LEU A 20 -3.12 -7.54 5.54
CA LEU A 20 -1.98 -6.68 5.82
C LEU A 20 -2.09 -5.36 5.05
N VAL A 21 -2.44 -5.40 3.77
CA VAL A 21 -2.71 -4.19 2.96
C VAL A 21 -3.81 -3.36 3.62
N GLU A 22 -4.93 -3.98 4.00
CA GLU A 22 -6.04 -3.29 4.67
C GLU A 22 -5.60 -2.64 5.99
N ALA A 23 -4.81 -3.35 6.80
CA ALA A 23 -4.29 -2.84 8.06
C ALA A 23 -3.37 -1.63 7.85
N VAL A 24 -2.48 -1.68 6.86
CA VAL A 24 -1.56 -0.59 6.52
C VAL A 24 -2.33 0.62 6.00
N VAL A 25 -3.30 0.43 5.11
CA VAL A 25 -4.17 1.50 4.61
C VAL A 25 -4.90 2.20 5.75
N LYS A 26 -5.54 1.45 6.66
CA LYS A 26 -6.23 2.02 7.83
C LYS A 26 -5.27 2.79 8.72
N SER A 27 -4.08 2.26 8.95
CA SER A 27 -3.07 2.88 9.80
C SER A 27 -2.52 4.15 9.17
N ALA A 28 -2.26 4.17 7.85
CA ALA A 28 -1.84 5.36 7.11
C ALA A 28 -2.90 6.47 7.17
N ILE A 29 -4.19 6.12 7.00
CA ILE A 29 -5.30 7.06 7.16
C ILE A 29 -5.34 7.63 8.58
N ALA A 30 -5.18 6.79 9.59
CA ALA A 30 -5.21 7.21 11.00
C ALA A 30 -4.03 8.12 11.35
N ALA A 31 -2.81 7.78 10.91
CA ALA A 31 -1.61 8.59 11.10
C ALA A 31 -1.75 9.97 10.41
N HIS A 32 -2.31 10.00 9.20
CA HIS A 32 -2.56 11.26 8.50
C HIS A 32 -3.59 12.15 9.22
N LYS A 33 -4.71 11.57 9.67
CA LYS A 33 -5.76 12.31 10.39
C LYS A 33 -5.31 12.85 11.74
N SER A 34 -4.48 12.10 12.45
CA SER A 34 -3.91 12.52 13.74
C SER A 34 -2.72 13.46 13.59
N GLN A 35 -2.24 13.68 12.36
CA GLN A 35 -0.98 14.39 12.07
C GLN A 35 0.22 13.81 12.83
N ASN A 36 0.17 12.53 13.18
CA ASN A 36 1.22 11.85 13.92
C ASN A 36 2.23 11.22 12.94
N LEU A 37 3.36 11.91 12.74
CA LEU A 37 4.44 11.41 11.91
C LEU A 37 5.11 10.16 12.50
N GLU A 38 5.18 10.04 13.84
CA GLU A 38 5.79 8.88 14.48
C GLU A 38 5.03 7.59 14.17
N ASP A 39 3.70 7.64 14.14
CA ASP A 39 2.88 6.49 13.74
C ASP A 39 3.14 6.11 12.27
N ALA A 40 3.28 7.10 11.39
CA ALA A 40 3.59 6.85 9.98
C ALA A 40 4.98 6.20 9.81
N LEU A 41 5.97 6.67 10.56
CA LEU A 41 7.32 6.10 10.57
C LEU A 41 7.34 4.69 11.18
N ALA A 42 6.56 4.43 12.23
CA ALA A 42 6.42 3.09 12.79
C ALA A 42 5.85 2.11 11.77
N ILE A 43 4.82 2.52 11.01
CA ILE A 43 4.27 1.70 9.92
C ILE A 43 5.34 1.41 8.86
N ARG A 44 6.11 2.41 8.44
CA ARG A 44 7.22 2.23 7.49
C ARG A 44 8.23 1.22 8.01
N ASP A 45 8.65 1.34 9.26
CA ASP A 45 9.67 0.49 9.85
C ASP A 45 9.20 -0.96 9.93
N GLU A 46 7.92 -1.21 10.24
CA GLU A 46 7.35 -2.56 10.19
C GLU A 46 7.30 -3.12 8.76
N LEU A 47 6.94 -2.30 7.76
CA LEU A 47 6.92 -2.71 6.36
C LEU A 47 8.32 -3.07 5.85
N GLN A 48 9.34 -2.32 6.24
CA GLN A 48 10.72 -2.56 5.85
C GLN A 48 11.32 -3.83 6.48
N ARG A 49 10.72 -4.37 7.55
CA ARG A 49 11.11 -5.66 8.14
C ARG A 49 10.58 -6.86 7.36
N LEU A 50 9.61 -6.65 6.46
CA LEU A 50 9.09 -7.73 5.63
C LEU A 50 10.15 -8.22 4.64
N PRO A 51 10.12 -9.50 4.23
CA PRO A 51 10.88 -9.96 3.08
C PRO A 51 10.59 -9.07 1.87
N ARG A 52 11.62 -8.71 1.10
CA ARG A 52 11.52 -7.74 -0.02
C ARG A 52 10.32 -8.01 -0.94
N THR A 53 10.08 -9.26 -1.31
CA THR A 53 8.95 -9.64 -2.16
C THR A 53 7.61 -9.25 -1.52
N TRP A 54 7.44 -9.50 -0.23
CA TRP A 54 6.18 -9.21 0.48
C TRP A 54 6.02 -7.71 0.71
N MET A 55 7.10 -7.01 1.05
CA MET A 55 7.10 -5.55 1.15
C MET A 55 6.61 -4.91 -0.16
N THR A 56 7.14 -5.35 -1.30
CA THR A 56 6.73 -4.86 -2.61
C THR A 56 5.25 -5.12 -2.89
N GLU A 57 4.77 -6.34 -2.66
CA GLU A 57 3.35 -6.68 -2.86
C GLU A 57 2.41 -5.86 -1.96
N VAL A 58 2.78 -5.70 -0.68
CA VAL A 58 1.99 -4.91 0.27
C VAL A 58 1.96 -3.45 -0.14
N ILE A 59 3.10 -2.85 -0.51
CA ILE A 59 3.14 -1.45 -0.95
C ILE A 59 2.38 -1.25 -2.26
N ASN A 60 2.46 -2.18 -3.20
CA ASN A 60 1.65 -2.14 -4.42
C ASN A 60 0.14 -2.17 -4.08
N GLY A 61 -0.29 -3.06 -3.20
CA GLY A 61 -1.68 -3.10 -2.73
C GLY A 61 -2.10 -1.81 -2.02
N VAL A 62 -1.26 -1.27 -1.15
CA VAL A 62 -1.50 -0.01 -0.44
C VAL A 62 -1.62 1.16 -1.41
N MET A 63 -0.76 1.25 -2.43
CA MET A 63 -0.86 2.27 -3.47
C MET A 63 -2.20 2.18 -4.20
N LEU A 64 -2.61 0.98 -4.63
CA LEU A 64 -3.85 0.76 -5.36
C LEU A 64 -5.09 1.13 -4.55
N GLU A 65 -5.08 0.89 -3.24
CA GLU A 65 -6.19 1.25 -2.36
C GLU A 65 -6.16 2.75 -1.99
N LEU A 66 -5.02 3.28 -1.55
CA LEU A 66 -4.91 4.69 -1.16
C LEU A 66 -5.15 5.64 -2.34
N VAL A 67 -4.69 5.32 -3.55
CA VAL A 67 -4.88 6.21 -4.71
C VAL A 67 -6.36 6.38 -5.07
N ARG A 68 -7.19 5.37 -4.81
CA ARG A 68 -8.65 5.42 -4.98
C ARG A 68 -9.34 6.20 -3.87
N ILE A 69 -8.85 6.08 -2.64
CA ILE A 69 -9.42 6.74 -1.46
C ILE A 69 -9.06 8.23 -1.45
N ASP A 70 -7.76 8.53 -1.49
CA ASP A 70 -7.21 9.87 -1.45
C ASP A 70 -5.81 9.89 -2.11
N PRO A 71 -5.70 10.46 -3.33
CA PRO A 71 -4.45 10.59 -4.07
C PRO A 71 -3.34 11.37 -3.33
N ILE A 72 -3.71 12.33 -2.49
CA ILE A 72 -2.76 13.15 -1.75
C ILE A 72 -2.20 12.33 -0.59
N LEU A 73 -3.07 11.62 0.12
CA LEU A 73 -2.66 10.67 1.16
C LEU A 73 -1.74 9.58 0.61
N CYS A 74 -2.06 9.04 -0.58
CA CYS A 74 -1.24 8.05 -1.25
C CYS A 74 0.18 8.56 -1.51
N ARG A 75 0.30 9.77 -2.11
CA ARG A 75 1.61 10.38 -2.35
C ARG A 75 2.38 10.63 -1.06
N TRP A 76 1.73 11.22 -0.06
CA TRP A 76 2.36 11.49 1.23
C TRP A 76 2.90 10.21 1.87
N PHE A 77 2.07 9.19 1.99
CA PHE A 77 2.47 7.96 2.67
C PHE A 77 3.57 7.22 1.89
N VAL A 78 3.46 7.14 0.57
CA VAL A 78 4.40 6.34 -0.24
C VAL A 78 5.70 7.08 -0.50
N LEU A 79 5.63 8.35 -0.92
CA LEU A 79 6.82 9.12 -1.32
C LEU A 79 7.51 9.79 -0.13
N ASP A 80 6.72 10.41 0.75
CA ASP A 80 7.27 11.25 1.83
C ASP A 80 7.56 10.44 3.09
N VAL A 81 6.84 9.34 3.33
CA VAL A 81 7.07 8.46 4.48
C VAL A 81 7.85 7.21 4.08
N PHE A 82 7.27 6.35 3.24
CA PHE A 82 7.84 5.03 2.97
C PHE A 82 9.18 5.11 2.20
N LEU A 83 9.23 5.95 1.17
CA LEU A 83 10.43 6.17 0.36
C LEU A 83 11.29 7.33 0.86
N TYR A 84 11.14 7.79 2.11
CA TYR A 84 11.84 8.99 2.61
C TYR A 84 13.35 9.00 2.27
N ASP A 85 14.04 7.87 2.50
CA ASP A 85 15.48 7.70 2.26
C ASP A 85 15.85 7.19 0.86
N ALA A 86 14.86 6.98 -0.02
CA ALA A 86 15.10 6.57 -1.39
C ALA A 86 15.73 7.70 -2.22
N ASP A 87 16.52 7.32 -3.20
CA ASP A 87 17.11 8.27 -4.14
C ASP A 87 16.03 8.98 -4.99
N PRO A 88 16.35 10.16 -5.56
CA PRO A 88 15.37 10.94 -6.32
C PRO A 88 14.81 10.21 -7.55
N GLU A 89 15.59 9.33 -8.18
CA GLU A 89 15.17 8.59 -9.37
C GLU A 89 14.13 7.52 -8.98
N GLY A 90 14.39 6.77 -7.92
CA GLY A 90 13.42 5.82 -7.37
C GLY A 90 12.12 6.48 -6.91
N LYS A 91 12.19 7.67 -6.31
CA LYS A 91 10.99 8.45 -5.96
C LYS A 91 10.22 8.92 -7.20
N ALA A 92 10.94 9.35 -8.25
CA ALA A 92 10.32 9.81 -9.49
C ALA A 92 9.56 8.69 -10.21
N ASP A 93 10.14 7.49 -10.30
CA ASP A 93 9.48 6.31 -10.89
C ASP A 93 8.17 5.99 -10.16
N VAL A 94 8.19 5.96 -8.82
CA VAL A 94 6.98 5.65 -8.05
C VAL A 94 5.94 6.78 -8.15
N ALA A 95 6.38 8.04 -8.19
CA ALA A 95 5.47 9.17 -8.42
C ALA A 95 4.78 9.10 -9.79
N GLU A 96 5.51 8.72 -10.84
CA GLU A 96 4.96 8.49 -12.17
C GLU A 96 3.94 7.34 -12.16
N ARG A 97 4.24 6.23 -11.49
CA ARG A 97 3.30 5.12 -11.33
C ARG A 97 1.99 5.55 -10.66
N ILE A 98 2.06 6.36 -9.60
CA ILE A 98 0.87 6.94 -8.95
C ILE A 98 0.10 7.84 -9.93
N ASN A 99 0.79 8.65 -10.73
CA ASN A 99 0.14 9.51 -11.74
C ASN A 99 -0.61 8.70 -12.79
N LEU A 100 -0.01 7.60 -13.27
CA LEU A 100 -0.65 6.70 -14.24
C LEU A 100 -1.91 6.05 -13.65
N MET A 101 -1.86 5.59 -12.39
CA MET A 101 -3.04 5.06 -11.70
C MET A 101 -4.16 6.11 -11.60
N LEU A 102 -3.81 7.37 -11.30
CA LEU A 102 -4.79 8.45 -11.24
C LEU A 102 -5.40 8.79 -12.59
N ALA A 103 -4.60 8.75 -13.66
CA ALA A 103 -5.08 8.96 -15.01
C ALA A 103 -6.08 7.86 -15.43
N ASP A 104 -5.76 6.60 -15.13
CA ASP A 104 -6.64 5.45 -15.39
C ASP A 104 -7.96 5.54 -14.61
N LEU A 105 -7.91 5.94 -13.32
CA LEU A 105 -9.12 6.14 -12.52
C LEU A 105 -10.02 7.23 -13.12
N LYS A 106 -9.44 8.39 -13.48
CA LYS A 106 -10.20 9.50 -14.09
C LYS A 106 -10.82 9.11 -15.43
N ALA A 107 -10.14 8.29 -16.22
CA ALA A 107 -10.65 7.81 -17.51
C ALA A 107 -11.81 6.83 -17.35
N LYS A 108 -11.87 6.08 -16.24
CA LYS A 108 -12.97 5.14 -15.93
C LYS A 108 -14.21 5.82 -15.35
N ASP A 109 -14.04 6.97 -14.71
CA ASP A 109 -15.12 7.77 -14.14
C ASP A 109 -15.76 8.75 -15.17
N SER A 110 -15.21 8.84 -16.39
CA SER A 110 -15.69 9.70 -17.50
C SER A 110 -16.52 8.94 -18.52
#